data_AF-A0A0M0BTF3-F1
#
_entry.id   AF-A0A0M0BTF3-F1
#
_cell.length_a   1.000
_cell.length_b   1.000
_cell.length_c   1.000
_cell.angle_alpha   90.00
_cell.angle_beta   90.00
_cell.angle_gamma   90.00
#
_symmetry.space_group_name_H-M   'P 1'
#
loop_
_entity.id
_entity.type
_entity.pdbx_description
1 polymer ?
#
loop_
_entity_poly.entity_id
_entity_poly.type
_entity_poly.pdbx_seq_one_letter_code
_entity_poly.pdbx_strand_id
1 'polypeptide(L)'
;MFAIKPNRAIRTGLFLTALAWFAFTFYEFVNGVLHHIHPDPDNPVWTYLVLQETGGCVGLGLRTAGGLVAVIASMFYLMNRDLSKTEALMALRMVVIFEASYWLSFLFSIIPTEFTRLTVMTIENNIPVTVQAIALPIVLVMLFLNLSPKKAVTGGIKWGLISGTVYILVIWLNNASNWIVDVVPLPGSEMMGVKGIEYISLYPANLFSFALTVFGMLLLTLYTAYFSKKSIGKNDFAKINLRTVGFIITALGLYFDIIYVMYLFLGPVGGWGIWYAWFTGHNLDLWLMALPFIGLPLLFQKRDQPA
;
A
#
# COMPACT_ATOMS: atom_id res chain seq x y z
N MET A 1 4.76 8.08 -29.01
CA MET A 1 3.45 7.70 -29.56
C MET A 1 3.03 6.44 -28.84
N PHE A 2 2.12 6.52 -27.86
CA PHE A 2 1.53 5.33 -27.24
C PHE A 2 0.41 4.86 -28.17
N ALA A 3 0.76 4.08 -29.19
CA ALA A 3 -0.20 3.57 -30.17
C ALA A 3 -1.02 2.38 -29.63
N ILE A 4 -1.30 2.36 -28.33
CA ILE A 4 -2.28 1.47 -27.74
C ILE A 4 -3.42 2.40 -27.33
N LYS A 5 -4.51 2.46 -28.12
CA LYS A 5 -5.74 3.09 -27.64
C LYS A 5 -6.13 2.34 -26.37
N PRO A 6 -6.04 2.97 -25.19
CA PRO A 6 -6.30 2.27 -23.95
C PRO A 6 -7.73 1.74 -24.00
N ASN A 7 -7.88 0.43 -23.82
CA ASN A 7 -9.18 -0.19 -23.78
C ASN A 7 -10.03 0.55 -22.71
N ARG A 8 -11.31 0.82 -23.02
CA ARG A 8 -12.25 1.45 -22.09
C ARG A 8 -12.21 0.80 -20.71
N ALA A 9 -12.01 -0.52 -20.64
CA ALA A 9 -11.84 -1.27 -19.40
C ALA A 9 -10.66 -0.77 -18.53
N ILE A 10 -9.50 -0.48 -19.12
CA ILE A 10 -8.33 0.06 -18.39
C ILE A 10 -8.64 1.45 -17.84
N ARG A 11 -9.31 2.29 -18.64
CA ARG A 11 -9.68 3.65 -18.22
C ARG A 11 -10.65 3.64 -17.06
N THR A 12 -11.70 2.82 -17.18
CA THR A 12 -12.70 2.62 -16.12
C THR A 12 -12.03 2.04 -14.88
N GLY A 13 -11.18 1.03 -15.04
CA GLY A 13 -10.44 0.41 -13.93
C GLY A 13 -9.56 1.40 -13.17
N LEU A 14 -8.81 2.24 -13.89
CA LEU A 14 -7.96 3.26 -13.29
C LEU A 14 -8.79 4.30 -12.52
N PHE A 15 -9.91 4.76 -13.10
CA PHE A 15 -10.82 5.69 -12.44
C PHE A 15 -11.43 5.09 -11.18
N LEU A 16 -11.96 3.87 -11.24
CA LEU A 16 -12.56 3.19 -10.08
C LEU A 16 -11.54 2.98 -8.96
N THR A 17 -10.31 2.59 -9.31
CA THR A 17 -9.23 2.42 -8.34
C THR A 17 -8.85 3.75 -7.68
N ALA A 18 -8.69 4.82 -8.46
CA ALA A 18 -8.39 6.15 -7.94
C ALA A 18 -9.53 6.70 -7.06
N LEU A 19 -10.78 6.46 -7.46
CA LEU A 19 -11.96 6.87 -6.72
C LEU A 19 -12.07 6.13 -5.38
N ALA A 20 -11.86 4.81 -5.37
CA ALA A 20 -11.84 4.03 -4.14
C ALA A 20 -10.72 4.49 -3.19
N TRP A 21 -9.51 4.72 -3.72
CA TRP A 21 -8.39 5.25 -2.95
C TRP A 21 -8.73 6.61 -2.34
N PHE A 22 -9.18 7.58 -3.13
CA PHE A 22 -9.59 8.89 -2.65
C PHE A 22 -10.70 8.82 -1.60
N ALA A 23 -11.78 8.10 -1.89
CA ALA A 23 -12.95 8.03 -1.00
C ALA A 23 -12.57 7.41 0.35
N PHE A 24 -11.79 6.33 0.34
CA PHE A 24 -11.30 5.70 1.56
C PHE A 24 -10.39 6.64 2.35
N THR A 25 -9.39 7.26 1.71
CA THR A 25 -8.47 8.16 2.41
C THR A 25 -9.15 9.43 2.92
N PHE A 26 -10.15 9.94 2.19
CA PHE A 26 -10.95 11.08 2.62
C PHE A 26 -11.80 10.72 3.83
N TYR A 27 -12.43 9.54 3.84
CA TYR A 27 -13.14 9.03 5.00
C TYR A 27 -12.22 8.95 6.22
N GLU A 28 -11.06 8.29 6.10
CA GLU A 28 -10.11 8.16 7.21
C GLU A 28 -9.56 9.52 7.68
N PHE A 29 -9.29 10.44 6.75
CA PHE A 29 -8.86 11.80 7.09
C PHE A 29 -9.94 12.54 7.89
N VAL A 30 -11.19 12.55 7.43
CA VAL A 30 -12.30 13.19 8.14
C VAL A 30 -12.53 12.53 9.49
N ASN A 31 -12.50 11.19 9.53
CA ASN A 31 -12.67 10.41 10.74
C ASN A 31 -11.59 10.74 11.79
N GLY A 32 -10.33 10.79 11.38
CA GLY A 32 -9.20 11.14 12.25
C GLY A 32 -9.28 12.56 12.77
N VAL A 33 -9.63 13.54 11.92
CA VAL A 33 -9.79 14.94 12.35
C VAL A 33 -10.94 15.09 13.36
N LEU A 34 -12.05 14.36 13.19
CA LEU A 34 -13.22 14.51 14.06
C LEU A 34 -13.09 13.77 15.40
N HIS A 35 -12.42 12.62 15.45
CA HIS A 35 -12.42 11.78 16.65
C HIS A 35 -11.18 11.93 17.53
N HIS A 36 -10.07 12.48 17.04
CA HIS A 36 -8.76 12.40 17.73
C HIS A 36 -8.30 13.77 18.30
N ILE A 37 -9.17 14.79 18.29
CA ILE A 37 -8.88 16.13 18.83
C ILE A 37 -9.61 16.36 20.15
N HIS A 38 -9.39 15.47 21.13
CA HIS A 38 -9.79 15.70 22.52
C HIS A 38 -8.58 15.46 23.44
N PRO A 39 -7.77 16.49 23.72
CA PRO A 39 -6.62 16.33 24.60
C PRO A 39 -7.08 16.08 26.03
N ASP A 40 -6.60 14.99 26.63
CA ASP A 40 -6.57 14.81 28.08
C ASP A 40 -5.20 15.33 28.59
N PRO A 41 -5.16 16.53 29.20
CA PRO A 41 -3.91 17.17 29.59
C PRO A 41 -3.18 16.47 30.74
N ASP A 42 -3.84 15.57 31.47
CA ASP A 42 -3.29 14.96 32.69
C ASP A 42 -2.58 13.63 32.43
N ASN A 43 -2.57 13.14 31.19
CA ASN A 43 -2.02 11.84 30.87
C ASN A 43 -0.85 11.95 29.86
N PRO A 44 0.41 11.70 30.28
CA PRO A 44 1.58 11.81 29.39
C PRO A 44 1.58 10.83 28.21
N VAL A 45 0.78 9.74 28.28
CA VAL A 45 0.53 8.85 27.13
C VAL A 45 -0.27 9.59 26.04
N TRP A 46 -1.12 10.55 26.41
CA TRP A 46 -1.85 11.37 25.44
C TRP A 46 -0.95 12.29 24.64
N THR A 47 0.08 12.89 25.22
CA THR A 47 1.03 13.72 24.44
C THR A 47 1.70 12.90 23.34
N TYR A 48 2.03 11.64 23.61
CA TYR A 48 2.60 10.72 22.62
C TYR A 48 1.58 10.33 21.55
N LEU A 49 0.36 9.93 21.96
CA LEU A 49 -0.73 9.60 21.05
C LEU A 49 -1.07 10.78 20.13
N VAL A 50 -1.19 11.99 20.69
CA VAL A 50 -1.46 13.21 19.91
C VAL A 50 -0.39 13.46 18.87
N LEU A 51 0.90 13.24 19.16
CA LEU A 51 1.96 13.40 18.17
C LEU A 51 1.86 12.37 17.03
N GLN A 52 1.61 11.10 17.36
CA GLN A 52 1.42 10.04 16.36
C GLN A 52 0.17 10.30 15.50
N GLU A 53 -0.95 10.61 16.14
CA GLU A 53 -2.23 10.86 15.50
C GLU A 53 -2.20 12.13 14.66
N THR A 54 -1.53 13.20 15.13
CA THR A 54 -1.33 14.42 14.33
C THR A 54 -0.50 14.12 13.09
N GLY A 55 0.61 13.37 13.22
CA GLY A 55 1.42 12.93 12.09
C GLY A 55 0.63 12.08 11.09
N GLY A 56 -0.17 11.14 11.60
CA GLY A 56 -1.09 10.32 10.81
C GLY A 56 -2.15 11.14 10.07
N CYS A 57 -2.83 12.06 10.75
CA CYS A 57 -3.84 12.95 10.18
C CYS A 57 -3.27 13.89 9.11
N VAL A 58 -2.11 14.50 9.35
CA VAL A 58 -1.42 15.34 8.35
C VAL A 58 -1.06 14.50 7.13
N GLY A 59 -0.52 13.29 7.34
CA GLY A 59 -0.28 12.34 6.27
C GLY A 59 -1.55 12.06 5.47
N LEU A 60 -2.63 11.65 6.13
CA LEU A 60 -3.91 11.31 5.50
C LEU A 60 -4.48 12.48 4.69
N GLY A 61 -4.34 13.72 5.17
CA GLY A 61 -4.70 14.92 4.40
C GLY A 61 -3.91 15.05 3.10
N LEU A 62 -2.59 14.80 3.14
CA LEU A 62 -1.73 14.80 1.95
C LEU A 62 -2.10 13.66 0.99
N ARG A 63 -2.29 12.45 1.50
CA ARG A 63 -2.72 11.29 0.70
C ARG A 63 -4.07 11.54 0.03
N THR A 64 -5.01 12.17 0.75
CA THR A 64 -6.32 12.57 0.23
C THR A 64 -6.21 13.59 -0.91
N ALA A 65 -5.33 14.59 -0.76
CA ALA A 65 -5.05 15.54 -1.85
C ALA A 65 -4.45 14.84 -3.07
N GLY A 66 -3.52 13.89 -2.88
CA GLY A 66 -2.99 13.02 -3.92
C GLY A 66 -4.09 12.20 -4.61
N GLY A 67 -4.97 11.59 -3.84
CA GLY A 67 -6.13 10.83 -4.32
C GLY A 67 -7.06 11.69 -5.18
N LEU A 68 -7.36 12.93 -4.76
CA LEU A 68 -8.19 13.85 -5.53
C LEU A 68 -7.56 14.18 -6.90
N VAL A 69 -6.25 14.46 -6.91
CA VAL A 69 -5.51 14.69 -8.16
C VAL A 69 -5.58 13.46 -9.07
N ALA A 70 -5.44 12.25 -8.52
CA ALA A 70 -5.56 11.00 -9.26
C ALA A 70 -6.97 10.79 -9.85
N VAL A 71 -8.03 11.10 -9.09
CA VAL A 71 -9.42 11.04 -9.55
C VAL A 71 -9.64 12.01 -10.71
N ILE A 72 -9.23 13.27 -10.57
CA ILE A 72 -9.38 14.26 -11.64
C ILE A 72 -8.62 13.81 -12.89
N ALA A 73 -7.34 13.44 -12.77
CA ALA A 73 -6.53 13.01 -13.91
C ALA A 73 -7.11 11.76 -14.63
N SER A 74 -7.56 10.77 -13.86
CA SER A 74 -8.19 9.56 -14.42
C SER A 74 -9.57 9.83 -15.02
N MET A 75 -10.34 10.80 -14.49
CA MET A 75 -11.60 11.24 -15.08
C MET A 75 -11.41 11.89 -16.45
N PHE A 76 -10.42 12.79 -16.59
CA PHE A 76 -10.07 13.36 -17.91
C PHE A 76 -9.73 12.25 -18.92
N TYR A 77 -8.94 11.26 -18.49
CA TYR A 77 -8.58 10.10 -19.29
C TYR A 77 -9.78 9.23 -19.68
N LEU A 78 -10.72 9.01 -18.75
CA LEU A 78 -11.96 8.27 -18.98
C LEU A 78 -12.87 8.99 -19.99
N MET A 79 -12.97 10.31 -19.88
CA MET A 79 -13.83 11.16 -20.72
C MET A 79 -13.26 11.46 -22.11
N ASN A 80 -12.13 10.85 -22.50
CA ASN A 80 -11.40 11.18 -23.73
C ASN A 80 -11.03 12.67 -23.83
N ARG A 81 -10.83 13.34 -22.69
CA ARG A 81 -10.28 14.69 -22.67
C ARG A 81 -8.77 14.56 -22.64
N ASP A 82 -8.12 14.94 -23.74
CA ASP A 82 -6.68 14.78 -23.90
C ASP A 82 -5.93 15.75 -22.96
N LEU A 83 -5.45 15.23 -21.83
CA LEU A 83 -4.34 15.86 -21.13
C LEU A 83 -3.10 15.70 -22.00
N SER A 84 -2.37 16.79 -22.21
CA SER A 84 -1.04 16.72 -22.80
C SER A 84 -0.16 15.77 -21.97
N LYS A 85 0.85 15.17 -22.61
CA LYS A 85 1.82 14.32 -21.93
C LYS A 85 2.44 15.03 -20.72
N THR A 86 2.70 16.33 -20.85
CA THR A 86 3.24 17.16 -19.78
C THR A 86 2.27 17.26 -18.61
N GLU A 87 0.99 17.55 -18.86
CA GLU A 87 -0.04 17.65 -17.81
C GLU A 87 -0.25 16.32 -17.10
N ALA A 88 -0.35 15.21 -17.84
CA ALA A 88 -0.50 13.88 -17.27
C ALA A 88 0.71 13.49 -16.38
N LEU A 89 1.93 13.79 -16.82
CA LEU A 89 3.13 13.56 -16.01
C LEU A 89 3.19 14.48 -14.79
N MET A 90 2.76 15.74 -14.91
CA MET A 90 2.71 16.66 -13.77
C MET A 90 1.67 16.21 -12.73
N ALA A 91 0.48 15.78 -13.17
CA ALA A 91 -0.52 15.20 -12.27
C ALA A 91 0.04 13.96 -11.55
N LEU A 92 0.65 13.03 -12.29
CA LEU A 92 1.27 11.84 -11.68
C LEU A 92 2.39 12.21 -10.69
N ARG A 93 3.21 13.22 -11.01
CA ARG A 93 4.23 13.73 -10.08
C ARG A 93 3.62 14.28 -8.79
N MET A 94 2.52 15.02 -8.89
CA MET A 94 1.80 15.52 -7.71
C MET A 94 1.27 14.37 -6.85
N VAL A 95 0.65 13.35 -7.46
CA VAL A 95 0.22 12.14 -6.75
C VAL A 95 1.39 11.49 -6.01
N VAL A 96 2.52 11.30 -6.70
CA VAL A 96 3.71 10.65 -6.14
C VAL A 96 4.32 11.44 -4.97
N ILE A 97 4.41 12.77 -5.04
CA ILE A 97 4.99 13.56 -3.94
C ILE A 97 4.05 13.65 -2.73
N PHE A 98 2.74 13.75 -2.95
CA PHE A 98 1.78 13.69 -1.86
C PHE A 98 1.85 12.35 -1.13
N GLU A 99 1.97 11.27 -1.89
CA GLU A 99 2.11 9.93 -1.34
C GLU A 99 3.46 9.74 -0.62
N ALA A 100 4.56 10.28 -1.14
CA ALA A 100 5.85 10.28 -0.45
C ALA A 100 5.77 11.01 0.90
N SER A 101 5.10 12.16 0.94
CA SER A 101 4.93 12.94 2.15
C SER A 101 3.98 12.29 3.16
N TYR A 102 2.97 11.55 2.70
CA TYR A 102 2.16 10.68 3.56
C TYR A 102 3.03 9.66 4.29
N TRP A 103 3.86 8.90 3.55
CA TRP A 103 4.70 7.90 4.19
C TRP A 103 5.74 8.51 5.12
N LEU A 104 6.26 9.69 4.79
CA LEU A 104 7.21 10.42 5.63
C LEU A 104 6.60 10.86 6.97
N SER A 105 5.29 11.08 7.04
CA SER A 105 4.64 11.52 8.29
C SER A 105 4.66 10.43 9.37
N PHE A 106 4.87 9.16 9.00
CA PHE A 106 5.05 8.08 9.97
C PHE A 106 6.39 8.12 10.72
N LEU A 107 7.34 8.99 10.34
CA LEU A 107 8.57 9.19 11.13
C LEU A 107 8.25 9.61 12.57
N PHE A 108 7.14 10.32 12.79
CA PHE A 108 6.69 10.73 14.12
C PHE A 108 6.22 9.54 14.98
N SER A 109 5.92 8.39 14.37
CA SER A 109 5.45 7.18 15.06
C SER A 109 6.59 6.24 15.51
N ILE A 110 7.84 6.51 15.10
CA ILE A 110 9.00 5.70 15.46
C ILE A 110 9.41 5.99 16.91
N ILE A 111 9.60 4.95 17.73
CA ILE A 111 10.14 5.07 19.10
C ILE A 111 11.60 4.59 19.10
N PRO A 112 12.61 5.49 19.08
CA PRO A 112 14.01 5.08 18.98
C PRO A 112 14.48 4.19 20.14
N THR A 113 13.94 4.38 21.34
CA THR A 113 14.34 3.66 22.55
C THR A 113 13.99 2.17 22.50
N GLU A 114 12.94 1.79 21.77
CA GLU A 114 12.48 0.41 21.67
C GLU A 114 13.39 -0.46 20.80
N PHE A 115 14.18 0.11 19.87
CA PHE A 115 15.12 -0.66 19.04
C PHE A 115 16.20 -1.41 19.84
N THR A 116 16.42 -1.01 21.10
CA THR A 116 17.38 -1.68 21.98
C THR A 116 16.88 -3.02 22.50
N ARG A 117 15.61 -3.37 22.27
CA ARG A 117 14.97 -4.59 22.77
C ARG A 117 14.13 -5.25 21.67
N LEU A 118 14.16 -6.58 21.62
CA LEU A 118 13.27 -7.37 20.77
C LEU A 118 11.92 -7.53 21.49
N THR A 119 11.08 -6.49 21.45
CA THR A 119 9.74 -6.46 22.04
C THR A 119 8.67 -6.63 20.95
N VAL A 120 7.42 -6.80 21.37
CA VAL A 120 6.28 -6.72 20.44
C VAL A 120 6.27 -5.40 19.69
N MET A 121 6.40 -4.27 20.39
CA MET A 121 6.44 -2.94 19.76
C MET A 121 7.55 -2.80 18.72
N THR A 122 8.70 -3.43 18.95
CA THR A 122 9.80 -3.44 17.98
C THR A 122 9.43 -4.18 16.69
N ILE A 123 8.80 -5.35 16.81
CA ILE A 123 8.46 -6.20 15.67
C ILE A 123 7.22 -5.70 14.94
N GLU A 124 6.14 -5.44 15.66
CA GLU A 124 4.84 -5.00 15.13
C GLU A 124 4.90 -3.61 14.50
N ASN A 125 5.55 -2.67 15.19
CA ASN A 125 5.45 -1.26 14.89
C ASN A 125 6.79 -0.69 14.40
N ASN A 126 7.83 -0.66 15.23
CA ASN A 126 9.03 0.13 14.91
C ASN A 126 9.75 -0.34 13.65
N ILE A 127 9.93 -1.65 13.44
CA ILE A 127 10.61 -2.16 12.24
C ILE A 127 9.78 -1.84 10.98
N PRO A 128 8.50 -2.26 10.87
CA PRO A 128 7.68 -1.95 9.69
C PRO A 128 7.52 -0.46 9.44
N VAL A 129 7.21 0.32 10.48
CA VAL A 129 7.03 1.78 10.39
C VAL A 129 8.32 2.48 9.96
N THR A 130 9.48 2.05 10.45
CA THR A 130 10.76 2.64 10.01
C THR A 130 11.04 2.32 8.55
N VAL A 131 10.81 1.08 8.13
CA VAL A 131 11.01 0.69 6.73
C VAL A 131 10.06 1.47 5.82
N GLN A 132 8.78 1.59 6.16
CA GLN A 132 7.83 2.34 5.32
C GLN A 132 8.11 3.85 5.31
N ALA A 133 8.46 4.44 6.46
CA ALA A 133 8.71 5.89 6.58
C ALA A 133 10.04 6.33 5.95
N ILE A 134 10.93 5.40 5.61
CA ILE A 134 12.21 5.69 4.95
C ILE A 134 12.20 5.19 3.51
N ALA A 135 11.94 3.90 3.30
CA ALA A 135 12.10 3.28 1.99
C ALA A 135 11.09 3.85 0.97
N LEU A 136 9.81 3.99 1.33
CA LEU A 136 8.79 4.51 0.43
C LEU A 136 9.03 5.98 0.04
N PRO A 137 9.26 6.92 0.98
CA PRO A 137 9.59 8.29 0.61
C PRO A 137 10.80 8.40 -0.31
N ILE A 138 11.87 7.64 -0.03
CA ILE A 138 13.08 7.66 -0.88
C ILE A 138 12.75 7.24 -2.31
N VAL A 139 12.12 6.08 -2.51
CA VAL A 139 11.86 5.57 -3.87
C VAL A 139 10.81 6.40 -4.60
N LEU A 140 9.81 6.95 -3.89
CA LEU A 140 8.80 7.83 -4.45
C LEU A 140 9.37 9.20 -4.82
N VAL A 141 10.24 9.80 -4.02
CA VAL A 141 10.96 11.04 -4.37
C VAL A 141 11.84 10.80 -5.60
N MET A 142 12.55 9.67 -5.65
CA MET A 142 13.34 9.32 -6.82
C MET A 142 12.46 9.14 -8.07
N LEU A 143 11.27 8.55 -7.93
CA LEU A 143 10.28 8.47 -9.00
C LEU A 143 9.81 9.88 -9.42
N PHE A 144 9.43 10.74 -8.49
CA PHE A 144 9.01 12.12 -8.74
C PHE A 144 10.05 12.90 -9.55
N LEU A 145 11.33 12.78 -9.18
CA LEU A 145 12.44 13.44 -9.86
C LEU A 145 12.68 12.89 -11.28
N ASN A 146 12.32 11.63 -11.53
CA ASN A 146 12.53 10.96 -12.82
C ASN A 146 11.30 10.94 -13.73
N LEU A 147 10.12 11.31 -13.21
CA LEU A 147 8.90 11.56 -13.99
C LEU A 147 8.85 12.94 -14.67
N SER A 148 9.92 13.74 -14.54
CA SER A 148 10.01 15.04 -15.20
C SER A 148 9.83 14.91 -16.72
N PRO A 149 8.95 15.72 -17.36
CA PRO A 149 8.75 15.70 -18.81
C PRO A 149 10.03 15.92 -19.63
N LYS A 150 11.04 16.53 -19.02
CA LYS A 150 12.35 16.84 -19.64
C LYS A 150 13.34 15.67 -19.58
N LYS A 151 13.05 14.60 -18.83
CA LYS A 151 13.94 13.45 -18.63
C LYS A 151 13.56 12.27 -19.52
N ALA A 152 14.52 11.38 -19.73
CA ALA A 152 14.29 10.12 -20.41
C ALA A 152 13.34 9.22 -19.62
N VAL A 153 12.48 8.50 -20.35
CA VAL A 153 11.44 7.60 -19.78
C VAL A 153 12.04 6.45 -18.95
N THR A 154 13.26 6.04 -19.26
CA THR A 154 14.00 4.97 -18.56
C THR A 154 14.05 5.17 -17.05
N GLY A 155 14.25 6.41 -16.59
CA GLY A 155 14.28 6.74 -15.17
C GLY A 155 12.94 6.50 -14.49
N GLY A 156 11.85 6.97 -15.12
CA GLY A 156 10.49 6.76 -14.62
C GLY A 156 10.10 5.27 -14.56
N ILE A 157 10.50 4.49 -15.56
CA ILE A 157 10.30 3.02 -15.56
C ILE A 157 11.06 2.37 -14.40
N LYS A 158 12.36 2.66 -14.28
CA LYS A 158 13.20 2.07 -13.24
C LYS A 158 12.63 2.34 -11.86
N TRP A 159 12.39 3.61 -11.55
CA TRP A 159 11.90 3.98 -10.22
C TRP A 159 10.45 3.58 -10.00
N GLY A 160 9.61 3.53 -11.04
CA GLY A 160 8.23 3.03 -10.90
C GLY A 160 8.18 1.55 -10.53
N LEU A 161 9.03 0.73 -11.15
CA LEU A 161 9.18 -0.68 -10.83
C LEU A 161 9.76 -0.91 -9.42
N ILE A 162 10.77 -0.13 -9.04
CA ILE A 162 11.35 -0.18 -7.70
C ILE A 162 10.30 0.21 -6.66
N SER A 163 9.59 1.33 -6.85
CA SER A 163 8.53 1.77 -5.94
C SER A 163 7.45 0.72 -5.78
N GLY A 164 6.94 0.14 -6.88
CA GLY A 164 5.96 -0.95 -6.81
C GLY A 164 6.46 -2.17 -6.04
N THR A 165 7.74 -2.52 -6.19
CA THR A 165 8.35 -3.61 -5.42
C THR A 165 8.43 -3.29 -3.92
N VAL A 166 8.83 -2.07 -3.57
CA VAL A 166 8.94 -1.61 -2.17
C VAL A 166 7.56 -1.54 -1.51
N TYR A 167 6.51 -1.13 -2.23
CA TYR A 167 5.14 -1.17 -1.73
C TYR A 167 4.73 -2.56 -1.26
N ILE A 168 4.90 -3.58 -2.12
CA ILE A 168 4.50 -4.94 -1.79
C ILE A 168 5.35 -5.48 -0.62
N LEU A 169 6.65 -5.15 -0.61
CA LEU A 169 7.54 -5.49 0.51
C LEU A 169 7.06 -4.89 1.83
N VAL A 170 6.69 -3.61 1.85
CA VAL A 170 6.19 -2.92 3.04
C VAL A 170 4.86 -3.51 3.51
N ILE A 171 3.93 -3.78 2.59
CA ILE A 171 2.66 -4.43 2.91
C ILE A 171 2.92 -5.82 3.53
N TRP A 172 3.79 -6.62 2.91
CA TRP A 172 4.18 -7.91 3.47
C TRP A 172 4.80 -7.75 4.86
N LEU A 173 5.76 -6.84 5.03
CA LEU A 173 6.46 -6.64 6.29
C LEU A 173 5.51 -6.26 7.43
N ASN A 174 4.59 -5.31 7.20
CA ASN A 174 3.58 -4.94 8.18
C ASN A 174 2.70 -6.14 8.56
N ASN A 175 2.13 -6.81 7.57
CA ASN A 175 1.16 -7.88 7.82
C ASN A 175 1.82 -9.15 8.39
N ALA A 176 3.03 -9.49 7.97
CA ALA A 176 3.77 -10.63 8.49
C ALA A 176 4.26 -10.37 9.93
N SER A 177 4.66 -9.14 10.25
CA SER A 177 5.07 -8.79 11.62
C SER A 177 3.92 -8.92 12.60
N ASN A 178 2.71 -8.49 12.22
CA ASN A 178 1.51 -8.69 13.04
C ASN A 178 1.22 -10.19 13.28
N TRP A 179 1.40 -11.05 12.28
CA TRP A 179 1.31 -12.50 12.47
C TRP A 179 2.38 -13.05 13.43
N ILE A 180 3.62 -12.55 13.34
CA ILE A 180 4.70 -12.97 14.24
C ILE A 180 4.31 -12.68 15.69
N VAL A 181 3.71 -11.51 15.96
CA VAL A 181 3.29 -11.14 17.31
C VAL A 181 2.16 -12.02 17.82
N ASP A 182 1.20 -12.40 16.97
CA ASP A 182 0.10 -13.29 17.39
C ASP A 182 0.58 -14.68 17.81
N VAL A 183 1.71 -15.16 17.26
CA VAL A 183 2.15 -16.55 17.41
C VAL A 183 3.42 -16.73 18.24
N VAL A 184 4.29 -15.71 18.31
CA VAL A 184 5.55 -15.77 19.03
C VAL A 184 5.43 -15.04 20.37
N PRO A 185 5.71 -15.70 21.51
CA PRO A 185 5.70 -15.06 22.81
C PRO A 185 6.92 -14.13 22.95
N LEU A 186 6.75 -12.86 22.61
CA LEU A 186 7.77 -11.83 22.75
C LEU A 186 7.61 -11.06 24.08
N PRO A 187 8.66 -10.41 24.61
CA PRO A 187 8.52 -9.48 25.72
C PRO A 187 7.46 -8.40 25.45
N GLY A 188 6.52 -8.23 26.39
CA GLY A 188 5.37 -7.32 26.27
C GLY A 188 4.12 -7.93 25.63
N SER A 189 4.22 -9.16 25.13
CA SER A 189 3.13 -9.84 24.42
C SER A 189 2.03 -10.38 25.35
N GLU A 190 2.33 -10.54 26.64
CA GLU A 190 1.36 -10.92 27.69
C GLU A 190 0.19 -9.94 27.79
N MET A 191 0.45 -8.65 27.54
CA MET A 191 -0.58 -7.60 27.56
C MET A 191 -1.39 -7.57 26.26
N MET A 192 -0.91 -8.19 25.18
CA MET A 192 -1.56 -8.16 23.86
C MET A 192 -2.22 -9.50 23.47
N GLY A 193 -2.12 -10.52 24.33
CA GLY A 193 -2.91 -11.75 24.19
C GLY A 193 -2.39 -12.73 23.13
N VAL A 194 -1.07 -13.02 23.12
CA VAL A 194 -0.46 -14.04 22.25
C VAL A 194 -1.26 -15.34 22.27
N LYS A 195 -1.51 -15.86 21.08
CA LYS A 195 -2.33 -17.06 20.88
C LYS A 195 -1.49 -18.33 20.66
N GLY A 196 -0.22 -18.17 20.28
CA GLY A 196 0.69 -19.28 20.03
C GLY A 196 0.48 -19.91 18.64
N ILE A 197 1.30 -20.93 18.31
CA ILE A 197 1.23 -21.61 17.02
C ILE A 197 -0.06 -22.43 16.87
N GLU A 198 -0.68 -22.81 17.99
CA GLU A 198 -1.96 -23.48 18.08
C GLU A 198 -3.08 -22.66 17.42
N TYR A 199 -2.98 -21.33 17.47
CA TYR A 199 -3.93 -20.43 16.82
C TYR A 199 -3.97 -20.59 15.30
N ILE A 200 -2.86 -21.02 14.70
CA ILE A 200 -2.78 -21.32 13.27
C ILE A 200 -3.23 -22.76 13.03
N SER A 201 -2.73 -23.72 13.81
CA SER A 201 -2.94 -25.15 13.53
C SER A 201 -4.36 -25.64 13.85
N LEU A 202 -5.05 -25.03 14.81
CA LEU A 202 -6.42 -25.42 15.20
C LEU A 202 -7.51 -24.80 14.32
N TYR A 203 -7.21 -23.72 13.61
CA TYR A 203 -8.20 -22.95 12.85
C TYR A 203 -7.79 -22.87 11.37
N PRO A 204 -8.42 -23.64 10.47
CA PRO A 204 -8.07 -23.66 9.04
C PRO A 204 -8.11 -22.28 8.37
N ALA A 205 -9.01 -21.40 8.82
CA ALA A 205 -9.09 -20.02 8.34
C ALA A 205 -7.81 -19.24 8.66
N ASN A 206 -7.30 -19.39 9.88
CA ASN A 206 -6.06 -18.74 10.34
C ASN A 206 -4.83 -19.34 9.65
N LEU A 207 -4.80 -20.66 9.44
CA LEU A 207 -3.76 -21.30 8.64
C LEU A 207 -3.71 -20.75 7.22
N PHE A 208 -4.86 -20.59 6.58
CA PHE A 208 -4.94 -20.08 5.22
C PHE A 208 -4.53 -18.60 5.14
N SER A 209 -5.06 -17.74 6.02
CA SER A 209 -4.68 -16.32 6.06
C SER A 209 -3.21 -16.13 6.41
N PHE A 210 -2.68 -16.87 7.39
CA PHE A 210 -1.26 -16.91 7.70
C PHE A 210 -0.42 -17.32 6.49
N ALA A 211 -0.78 -18.42 5.81
CA ALA A 211 -0.02 -18.89 4.65
C ALA A 211 -0.02 -17.87 3.50
N LEU A 212 -1.17 -17.24 3.25
CA LEU A 212 -1.33 -16.22 2.22
C LEU A 212 -0.53 -14.95 2.56
N THR A 213 -0.57 -14.50 3.81
CA THR A 213 0.15 -13.32 4.28
C THR A 213 1.66 -13.57 4.36
N VAL A 214 2.11 -14.60 5.07
CA VAL A 214 3.54 -14.80 5.34
C VAL A 214 4.28 -15.31 4.11
N PHE A 215 3.73 -16.32 3.42
CA PHE A 215 4.40 -16.92 2.27
C PHE A 215 3.90 -16.34 0.94
N GLY A 216 2.59 -16.20 0.77
CA GLY A 216 2.00 -15.70 -0.49
C GLY A 216 2.49 -14.30 -0.86
N MET A 217 2.43 -13.35 0.08
CA MET A 217 2.89 -11.98 -0.16
C MET A 217 4.42 -11.87 -0.25
N LEU A 218 5.18 -12.73 0.44
CA LEU A 218 6.63 -12.81 0.24
C LEU A 218 6.98 -13.28 -1.17
N LEU A 219 6.30 -14.33 -1.66
CA LEU A 219 6.48 -14.81 -3.03
C LEU A 219 6.09 -13.74 -4.05
N LEU A 220 5.00 -13.01 -3.82
CA LEU A 220 4.60 -11.88 -4.68
C LEU A 220 5.66 -10.77 -4.68
N THR A 221 6.26 -10.49 -3.53
CA THR A 221 7.36 -9.51 -3.39
C THR A 221 8.57 -9.94 -4.19
N LEU A 222 9.03 -11.18 -4.02
CA LEU A 222 10.18 -11.75 -4.73
C LEU A 222 9.93 -11.81 -6.24
N TYR A 223 8.74 -12.22 -6.66
CA TYR A 223 8.34 -12.23 -8.06
C TYR A 223 8.34 -10.82 -8.66
N THR A 224 7.82 -9.84 -7.93
CA THR A 224 7.81 -8.43 -8.35
C THR A 224 9.22 -7.88 -8.45
N ALA A 225 10.10 -8.18 -7.49
CA ALA A 225 11.50 -7.78 -7.52
C ALA A 225 12.25 -8.39 -8.73
N TYR A 226 12.01 -9.67 -9.00
CA TYR A 226 12.54 -10.36 -10.17
C TYR A 226 12.07 -9.72 -11.49
N PHE A 227 10.76 -9.47 -11.60
CA PHE A 227 10.16 -8.81 -12.75
C PHE A 227 10.72 -7.39 -12.95
N SER A 228 10.81 -6.61 -11.88
CA SER A 228 11.40 -5.28 -11.85
C SER A 228 12.84 -5.31 -12.35
N LYS A 229 13.68 -6.20 -11.80
CA LYS A 229 15.08 -6.36 -12.23
C LYS A 229 15.20 -6.68 -13.72
N LYS A 230 14.35 -7.57 -14.26
CA LYS A 230 14.33 -7.92 -15.69
C LYS A 230 13.79 -6.81 -16.60
N SER A 231 12.97 -5.91 -16.06
CA SER A 231 12.30 -4.84 -16.82
C SER A 231 13.04 -3.51 -16.73
N ILE A 232 13.93 -3.33 -15.74
CA ILE A 232 14.86 -2.20 -15.68
C ILE A 232 15.79 -2.26 -16.91
N GLY A 233 15.91 -1.12 -17.61
CA GLY A 233 16.69 -1.00 -18.85
C GLY A 233 15.83 -1.02 -20.12
N LYS A 234 14.52 -1.22 -20.02
CA LYS A 234 13.61 -0.93 -21.13
C LYS A 234 13.53 0.58 -21.36
N ASN A 235 13.78 1.02 -22.59
CA ASN A 235 13.77 2.45 -22.97
C ASN A 235 12.37 3.01 -23.27
N ASP A 236 11.33 2.17 -23.19
CA ASP A 236 9.96 2.54 -23.52
C ASP A 236 8.99 1.75 -22.64
N PHE A 237 7.94 2.44 -22.16
CA PHE A 237 6.83 1.86 -21.40
C PHE A 237 6.10 0.79 -22.21
N ALA A 238 6.03 0.94 -23.55
CA ALA A 238 5.43 -0.07 -24.43
C ALA A 238 6.17 -1.42 -24.41
N LYS A 239 7.44 -1.43 -23.98
CA LYS A 239 8.26 -2.65 -23.87
C LYS A 239 8.10 -3.34 -22.51
N ILE A 240 7.37 -2.75 -21.57
CA ILE A 240 7.03 -3.38 -20.29
C ILE A 240 5.92 -4.39 -20.52
N ASN A 241 6.03 -5.57 -19.91
CA ASN A 241 4.97 -6.56 -19.96
C ASN A 241 3.80 -6.14 -19.04
N LEU A 242 2.84 -5.41 -19.60
CA LEU A 242 1.66 -4.93 -18.87
C LEU A 242 0.80 -6.07 -18.31
N ARG A 243 0.85 -7.28 -18.89
CA ARG A 243 0.13 -8.43 -18.33
C ARG A 243 0.73 -8.88 -17.00
N THR A 244 2.05 -8.87 -16.89
CA THR A 244 2.73 -9.17 -15.62
C THR A 244 2.44 -8.10 -14.57
N VAL A 245 2.40 -6.83 -14.96
CA VAL A 245 1.96 -5.74 -14.08
C VAL A 245 0.52 -5.97 -13.62
N GLY A 246 -0.39 -6.31 -14.55
CA GLY A 246 -1.78 -6.66 -14.24
C GLY A 246 -1.89 -7.82 -13.27
N PHE A 247 -1.14 -8.91 -13.48
CA PHE A 247 -1.07 -10.05 -12.56
C PHE A 247 -0.65 -9.62 -11.15
N ILE A 248 0.44 -8.85 -11.03
CA ILE A 248 0.96 -8.41 -9.72
C ILE A 248 -0.09 -7.56 -8.99
N ILE A 249 -0.70 -6.60 -9.69
CA ILE A 249 -1.71 -5.70 -9.14
C ILE A 249 -2.97 -6.49 -8.73
N THR A 250 -3.43 -7.42 -9.57
CA THR A 250 -4.58 -8.27 -9.25
C THR A 250 -4.29 -9.20 -8.09
N ALA A 251 -3.12 -9.84 -8.03
CA ALA A 251 -2.75 -10.72 -6.93
C ALA A 251 -2.68 -9.96 -5.59
N LEU A 252 -2.15 -8.73 -5.62
CA LEU A 252 -2.15 -7.85 -4.46
C LEU A 252 -3.58 -7.49 -4.03
N GLY A 253 -4.45 -7.09 -4.94
CA GLY A 253 -5.85 -6.78 -4.61
C GLY A 253 -6.62 -7.99 -4.06
N LEU A 254 -6.47 -9.15 -4.72
CA LEU A 254 -7.11 -10.39 -4.29
C LEU A 254 -6.63 -10.86 -2.92
N TYR A 255 -5.39 -10.56 -2.52
CA TYR A 255 -4.96 -10.80 -1.14
C TYR A 255 -5.88 -10.06 -0.16
N PHE A 256 -6.11 -8.76 -0.38
CA PHE A 256 -7.00 -7.99 0.49
C PHE A 256 -8.45 -8.47 0.42
N ASP A 257 -8.97 -8.73 -0.79
CA ASP A 257 -10.34 -9.21 -0.98
C ASP A 257 -10.59 -10.55 -0.26
N ILE A 258 -9.69 -11.52 -0.45
CA ILE A 258 -9.83 -12.86 0.12
C ILE A 258 -9.80 -12.78 1.65
N ILE A 259 -8.85 -12.04 2.22
CA ILE A 259 -8.78 -11.88 3.68
C ILE A 259 -10.02 -11.18 4.22
N TYR A 260 -10.46 -10.09 3.58
CA TYR A 260 -11.63 -9.32 4.04
C TYR A 260 -12.91 -10.14 3.95
N VAL A 261 -13.13 -10.86 2.84
CA VAL A 261 -14.26 -11.77 2.65
C VAL A 261 -14.23 -12.90 3.67
N MET A 262 -13.07 -13.52 3.90
CA MET A 262 -12.93 -14.54 4.95
C MET A 262 -13.34 -14.01 6.32
N TYR A 263 -12.91 -12.79 6.66
CA TYR A 263 -13.30 -12.14 7.92
C TYR A 263 -14.82 -11.93 8.00
N LEU A 264 -15.46 -11.43 6.94
CA LEU A 264 -16.92 -11.22 6.93
C LEU A 264 -17.73 -12.50 7.14
N PHE A 265 -17.29 -13.62 6.55
CA PHE A 265 -18.04 -14.87 6.60
C PHE A 265 -17.70 -15.76 7.80
N LEU A 266 -16.46 -15.74 8.27
CA LEU A 266 -15.98 -16.64 9.32
C LEU A 266 -15.81 -15.92 10.66
N GLY A 267 -15.78 -14.59 10.67
CA GLY A 267 -15.45 -13.78 11.83
C GLY A 267 -14.01 -14.02 12.32
N PRO A 268 -13.68 -13.50 13.51
CA PRO A 268 -12.41 -13.79 14.17
C PRO A 268 -12.43 -15.22 14.75
N VAL A 269 -12.04 -16.20 13.93
CA VAL A 269 -12.02 -17.62 14.34
C VAL A 269 -10.92 -17.84 15.39
N GLY A 270 -11.30 -18.36 16.56
CA GLY A 270 -10.40 -18.49 17.71
C GLY A 270 -10.22 -17.20 18.53
N GLY A 271 -11.07 -16.20 18.29
CA GLY A 271 -11.04 -14.89 18.95
C GLY A 271 -10.22 -13.86 18.16
N TRP A 272 -10.29 -12.60 18.62
CA TRP A 272 -9.53 -11.49 18.02
C TRP A 272 -8.04 -11.67 18.27
N GLY A 273 -7.26 -11.77 17.20
CA GLY A 273 -5.81 -11.60 17.19
C GLY A 273 -5.44 -10.18 16.77
N ILE A 274 -4.19 -9.79 17.05
CA ILE A 274 -3.60 -8.49 16.70
C ILE A 274 -3.64 -8.32 15.18
N TRP A 275 -3.32 -9.36 14.42
CA TRP A 275 -3.37 -9.30 12.97
C TRP A 275 -4.77 -8.96 12.44
N TYR A 276 -5.83 -9.58 12.97
CA TYR A 276 -7.20 -9.27 12.58
C TYR A 276 -7.57 -7.83 12.98
N ALA A 277 -7.23 -7.40 14.20
CA ALA A 277 -7.47 -6.03 14.66
C ALA A 277 -6.85 -5.00 13.71
N TRP A 278 -5.59 -5.16 13.36
CA TRP A 278 -4.92 -4.26 12.45
C TRP A 278 -5.44 -4.37 11.03
N PHE A 279 -5.68 -5.58 10.51
CA PHE A 279 -6.14 -5.76 9.14
C PHE A 279 -7.52 -5.16 8.89
N THR A 280 -8.48 -5.31 9.82
CA THR A 280 -9.87 -4.89 9.59
C THR A 280 -10.22 -3.56 10.24
N GLY A 281 -9.58 -3.21 11.36
CA GLY A 281 -9.92 -2.03 12.15
C GLY A 281 -9.00 -0.83 11.92
N HIS A 282 -7.75 -1.06 11.51
CA HIS A 282 -6.72 0.00 11.45
C HIS A 282 -5.92 0.01 10.15
N ASN A 283 -6.32 -0.77 9.14
CA ASN A 283 -5.58 -0.90 7.90
C ASN A 283 -5.95 0.24 6.94
N LEU A 284 -5.07 1.23 6.86
CA LEU A 284 -5.21 2.38 5.96
C LEU A 284 -5.04 2.03 4.47
N ASP A 285 -4.81 0.75 4.15
CA ASP A 285 -4.61 0.24 2.80
C ASP A 285 -5.76 -0.67 2.31
N LEU A 286 -6.90 -0.72 3.01
CA LEU A 286 -8.08 -1.50 2.56
C LEU A 286 -8.61 -1.07 1.19
N TRP A 287 -8.34 0.16 0.75
CA TRP A 287 -8.64 0.60 -0.62
C TRP A 287 -7.96 -0.27 -1.70
N LEU A 288 -6.92 -1.04 -1.37
CA LEU A 288 -6.25 -1.97 -2.28
C LEU A 288 -7.16 -3.10 -2.78
N MET A 289 -8.29 -3.37 -2.12
CA MET A 289 -9.38 -4.21 -2.65
C MET A 289 -9.89 -3.73 -4.02
N ALA A 290 -9.70 -2.45 -4.37
CA ALA A 290 -10.08 -1.92 -5.67
C ALA A 290 -9.04 -2.20 -6.79
N LEU A 291 -7.84 -2.66 -6.47
CA LEU A 291 -6.78 -2.94 -7.45
C LEU A 291 -7.19 -3.90 -8.58
N PRO A 292 -8.01 -4.95 -8.37
CA PRO A 292 -8.44 -5.82 -9.46
C PRO A 292 -9.19 -5.09 -10.58
N PHE A 293 -9.83 -3.94 -10.29
CA PHE A 293 -10.52 -3.14 -11.30
C PHE A 293 -9.57 -2.65 -12.41
N ILE A 294 -8.30 -2.35 -12.08
CA ILE A 294 -7.27 -2.02 -13.08
C ILE A 294 -6.38 -3.21 -13.43
N GLY A 295 -6.10 -4.09 -12.48
CA GLY A 295 -5.23 -5.26 -12.67
C GLY A 295 -5.79 -6.25 -13.70
N LEU A 296 -7.09 -6.59 -13.62
CA LEU A 296 -7.70 -7.56 -14.54
C LEU A 296 -7.70 -7.06 -16.00
N PRO A 297 -8.11 -5.79 -16.30
CA PRO A 297 -7.98 -5.25 -17.65
C PRO A 297 -6.54 -5.26 -18.19
N LEU A 298 -5.54 -4.99 -17.35
CA LEU A 298 -4.12 -5.05 -17.74
C LEU A 298 -3.67 -6.49 -18.01
N LEU A 299 -4.10 -7.45 -17.20
CA LEU A 299 -3.79 -8.87 -17.34
C LEU A 299 -4.28 -9.44 -18.68
N PHE A 300 -5.50 -9.06 -19.08
CA PHE A 300 -6.14 -9.54 -20.31
C PHE A 300 -5.93 -8.62 -21.52
N GLN A 301 -5.07 -7.61 -21.40
CA GLN A 301 -4.77 -6.73 -22.52
C GLN A 301 -4.19 -7.53 -23.68
N LYS A 302 -4.76 -7.37 -24.87
CA LYS A 302 -4.20 -7.94 -26.10
C LYS A 302 -2.84 -7.28 -26.35
N ARG A 303 -1.84 -8.10 -26.64
CA ARG A 303 -0.52 -7.60 -27.04
C ARG A 303 -0.71 -7.11 -28.47
N ASP A 304 -0.62 -5.80 -28.68
CA ASP A 304 -0.48 -5.28 -30.04
C ASP A 304 0.88 -5.82 -30.54
N GLN A 305 0.82 -6.80 -31.44
CA GLN A 305 2.02 -7.45 -31.98
C GLN A 305 2.83 -6.42 -32.77
N PRO A 306 4.15 -6.40 -32.57
CA PRO A 306 5.04 -6.60 -33.70
C PRO A 306 5.66 -7.99 -33.56
N ALA A 307 5.55 -8.76 -34.63
CA ALA A 307 6.36 -9.96 -34.84
C ALA A 307 7.86 -9.60 -34.79
#